data_AF-A0A838HR69-F1
#
_entry.id   AF-A0A838HR69-F1
#
_cell.length_a   1.000
_cell.length_b   1.000
_cell.length_c   1.000
_cell.angle_alpha   90.00
_cell.angle_beta   90.00
_cell.angle_gamma   90.00
#
_symmetry.space_group_name_H-M   'P 1'
#
loop_
_entity.id
_entity.type
_entity.pdbx_description
1 polymer ?
#
loop_
_entity_poly.entity_id
_entity_poly.type
_entity_poly.pdbx_seq_one_letter_code
_entity_poly.pdbx_strand_id
1 'polypeptide(L)' 'MPTWHNGSMVVIGDAAHATSPSSGQGASIAIEDAVVLAKCLRDLPTTAEAFTAYEALRRNRVERVVAHGARSSNLKA' A
#
# COMPACT_ATOMS: atom_id res chain seq x y z
N MET A 1 9.37 -3.51 -3.41
CA MET A 1 10.36 -2.61 -2.79
C MET A 1 10.63 -3.05 -1.36
N PRO A 2 11.87 -2.91 -0.85
CA PRO A 2 12.20 -3.24 0.53
C PRO A 2 11.59 -2.27 1.55
N THR A 3 11.50 -0.97 1.24
CA THR A 3 10.89 0.09 2.08
C THR A 3 10.00 1.00 1.23
N TRP A 4 8.95 1.60 1.81
CA TRP A 4 8.00 2.48 1.12
C TRP A 4 8.21 3.98 1.39
N HIS A 5 9.22 4.33 2.17
CA HIS A 5 9.51 5.71 2.50
C HIS A 5 11.01 6.00 2.55
N ASN A 6 11.35 7.27 2.33
CA ASN A 6 12.71 7.80 2.46
C ASN A 6 12.65 9.26 2.92
N GLY A 7 13.22 9.54 4.09
CA GLY A 7 13.14 10.86 4.71
C GLY A 7 11.70 11.30 4.91
N SER A 8 11.30 12.39 4.25
CA SER A 8 9.95 12.97 4.30
C SER A 8 9.01 12.48 3.18
N MET A 9 9.45 11.55 2.34
CA MET A 9 8.65 11.02 1.23
C MET A 9 8.16 9.61 1.53
N VAL A 10 6.91 9.33 1.17
CA VAL A 10 6.26 8.00 1.25
C VAL A 10 5.49 7.74 -0.04
N VAL A 11 5.54 6.50 -0.54
CA VAL A 11 4.73 6.06 -1.68
C VAL A 11 3.46 5.36 -1.20
N ILE A 12 2.34 5.60 -1.89
CA ILE A 12 1.04 4.97 -1.62
C ILE A 12 0.37 4.55 -2.93
N GLY A 13 -0.66 3.70 -2.85
CA GLY A 13 -1.44 3.27 -4.01
C GLY A 13 -0.61 2.48 -5.02
N ASP A 14 -0.94 2.61 -6.30
CA ASP A 14 -0.28 1.82 -7.36
C ASP A 14 1.23 2.10 -7.49
N ALA A 15 1.68 3.28 -7.04
CA ALA A 15 3.11 3.61 -7.01
C ALA A 15 3.89 2.76 -5.99
N ALA A 16 3.24 2.38 -4.89
CA ALA A 16 3.85 1.52 -3.87
C ALA A 16 3.66 0.03 -4.19
N HIS A 17 2.53 -0.31 -4.81
CA HIS A 17 2.13 -1.68 -5.09
C HIS A 17 1.50 -1.73 -6.47
N ALA A 18 2.30 -2.06 -7.48
CA ALA A 18 1.81 -2.26 -8.84
C ALA A 18 0.80 -3.43 -8.84
N THR A 19 -0.48 -3.11 -8.66
CA THR A 19 -1.56 -4.08 -8.72
C THR A 19 -1.86 -4.38 -10.19
N SER A 20 -2.13 -5.66 -10.52
CA SER A 20 -2.55 -5.99 -11.88
C SER A 20 -3.86 -5.26 -12.20
N PRO A 21 -3.95 -4.52 -13.33
CA PRO A 21 -5.12 -3.71 -13.70
C PRO A 21 -6.44 -4.52 -13.70
N SER A 22 -6.35 -5.83 -13.95
CA SER A 22 -7.49 -6.73 -14.09
C SER A 22 -8.26 -7.04 -12.80
N SER A 23 -7.77 -6.60 -11.63
CA SER A 23 -8.40 -6.89 -10.34
C SER A 23 -9.45 -5.85 -9.91
N GLY A 24 -9.44 -4.65 -10.49
CA GLY A 24 -10.33 -3.54 -10.08
C GLY A 24 -10.12 -3.02 -8.65
N GLN A 25 -9.09 -3.50 -7.94
CA GLN A 25 -8.86 -3.18 -6.52
C GLN A 25 -7.89 -2.01 -6.27
N GLY A 26 -7.20 -1.52 -7.31
CA GLY A 26 -6.18 -0.46 -7.16
C GLY A 26 -6.72 0.80 -6.49
N ALA A 27 -7.89 1.27 -6.91
CA ALA A 27 -8.54 2.45 -6.31
C ALA A 27 -8.93 2.24 -4.84
N SER A 28 -9.49 1.08 -4.50
CA SER A 28 -9.85 0.74 -3.12
C SER A 28 -8.61 0.67 -2.22
N ILE A 29 -7.52 0.07 -2.69
CA ILE A 29 -6.25 0.02 -1.94
C ILE A 29 -5.67 1.42 -1.76
N ALA A 30 -5.69 2.26 -2.79
CA ALA A 30 -5.17 3.62 -2.70
C ALA A 30 -5.95 4.46 -1.67
N ILE A 31 -7.28 4.33 -1.62
CA ILE A 31 -8.12 5.01 -0.63
C ILE A 31 -7.81 4.50 0.78
N GLU A 32 -7.74 3.18 0.96
CA GLU A 32 -7.39 2.61 2.26
C GLU A 32 -5.98 3.06 2.71
N ASP A 33 -5.01 3.14 1.79
CA ASP A 33 -3.66 3.63 2.06
C ASP A 33 -3.69 5.09 2.56
N ALA A 34 -4.43 5.97 1.87
CA ALA A 34 -4.56 7.36 2.24
C ALA A 34 -5.15 7.54 3.65
N VAL A 35 -6.20 6.75 3.98
CA VAL A 35 -6.84 6.80 5.31
C VAL A 35 -5.89 6.33 6.41
N VAL A 36 -5.16 5.22 6.18
CA VAL A 36 -4.21 4.70 7.19
C VAL A 36 -3.02 5.64 7.36
N LEU A 37 -2.46 6.15 6.26
CA LEU A 37 -1.37 7.13 6.33
C LEU A 37 -1.79 8.39 7.08
N ALA A 38 -2.97 8.93 6.81
CA ALA A 38 -3.50 10.10 7.50
C ALA A 38 -3.65 9.86 9.02
N LYS A 39 -4.09 8.67 9.43
CA LYS A 39 -4.17 8.30 10.85
C LYS A 39 -2.78 8.23 11.48
N CYS A 40 -1.83 7.56 10.83
CA CYS A 40 -0.45 7.47 11.34
C CYS A 40 0.19 8.85 11.49
N LEU A 41 0.01 9.75 10.52
CA LEU A 41 0.53 11.12 10.58
C LEU A 41 -0.13 11.97 11.67
N ARG A 42 -1.40 11.72 11.97
CA ARG A 42 -2.12 12.41 13.04
C ARG A 42 -1.71 11.92 14.43
N ASP A 43 -1.50 10.61 14.58
CA ASP A 43 -1.42 9.95 15.88
C ASP A 43 0.03 9.73 16.35
N LEU A 44 1.03 9.83 15.47
CA LEU A 44 2.45 9.62 15.78
C LEU A 44 3.26 10.93 15.72
N PRO A 45 4.28 11.09 16.58
CA PRO A 45 4.98 12.36 16.78
C PRO A 45 5.94 12.73 15.64
N THR A 46 6.39 11.77 14.84
CA THR A 46 7.33 12.02 13.74
C THR A 46 6.85 11.37 12.44
N THR A 47 7.21 11.97 11.30
CA THR A 47 6.93 11.40 9.97
C THR A 47 7.60 10.04 9.79
N ALA A 48 8.80 9.85 10.34
CA ALA A 48 9.52 8.58 10.30
C ALA A 48 8.75 7.47 11.02
N GLU A 49 8.25 7.74 12.23
CA GLU A 49 7.41 6.79 12.96
C GLU A 49 6.09 6.53 12.24
N ALA A 50 5.45 7.58 11.73
CA ALA A 50 4.20 7.47 10.97
C ALA A 50 4.34 6.60 9.73
N PHE A 51 5.40 6.81 8.94
CA PHE A 51 5.64 6.02 7.73
C PHE A 51 5.99 4.56 8.04
N THR A 52 6.78 4.33 9.09
CA THR A 52 7.10 2.97 9.56
C THR A 52 5.82 2.23 9.99
N ALA A 53 4.95 2.89 10.75
CA ALA A 53 3.69 2.32 11.20
C ALA A 53 2.71 2.08 10.03
N TYR A 54 2.58 3.04 9.10
CA TYR A 54 1.78 2.90 7.89
C TYR A 54 2.21 1.67 7.09
N GLU A 55 3.51 1.53 6.83
CA GLU A 55 4.06 0.41 6.08
C GLU A 55 3.74 -0.93 6.77
N ALA A 56 3.98 -1.03 8.08
CA ALA A 56 3.70 -2.24 8.86
C ALA A 56 2.22 -2.65 8.82
N LEU A 57 1.30 -1.69 8.90
CA LEU A 57 -0.15 -1.93 8.88
C LEU A 57 -0.66 -2.37 7.50
N ARG A 58 -0.03 -1.89 6.43
CA ARG A 58 -0.54 -2.04 5.05
C ARG A 58 0.12 -3.17 4.27
N ARG A 59 1.39 -3.47 4.53
CA ARG A 59 2.18 -4.45 3.78
C ARG A 59 1.47 -5.80 3.62
N ASN A 60 0.97 -6.39 4.71
CA ASN A 60 0.28 -7.67 4.65
C ASN A 60 -1.00 -7.63 3.78
N ARG A 61 -1.82 -6.58 3.93
CA ARG A 61 -3.07 -6.38 3.19
C ARG A 61 -2.79 -6.26 1.69
N VAL A 62 -1.83 -5.41 1.34
CA VAL A 62 -1.42 -5.15 -0.03
C VAL A 62 -0.88 -6.42 -0.69
N GLU A 63 0.08 -7.09 -0.05
CA GLU A 63 0.71 -8.29 -0.60
C GLU A 63 -0.31 -9.39 -0.89
N ARG A 64 -1.32 -9.55 -0.01
CA ARG A 64 -2.44 -10.47 -0.24
C ARG A 64 -3.25 -10.12 -1.47
N VAL A 65 -3.57 -8.84 -1.69
CA VAL A 65 -4.38 -8.42 -2.85
C VAL A 65 -3.57 -8.52 -4.15
N VAL A 66 -2.30 -8.12 -4.14
CA VAL A 66 -1.40 -8.29 -5.29
C VAL A 66 -1.27 -9.77 -5.66
N ALA A 67 -1.06 -10.66 -4.67
CA ALA A 67 -1.00 -12.10 -4.90
C ALA A 67 -2.31 -12.66 -5.47
N HIS A 68 -3.46 -12.13 -5.04
CA HIS A 68 -4.77 -12.55 -5.56
C HIS A 68 -4.98 -12.09 -7.01
N GLY A 69 -4.64 -10.82 -7.31
CA GLY A 69 -4.72 -10.26 -8.66
C GLY A 69 -3.81 -10.97 -9.66
N ALA A 70 -2.60 -11.37 -9.24
CA ALA A 70 -1.67 -12.13 -10.07
C ALA A 70 -2.26 -13.51 -10.46
N ARG A 71 -2.88 -14.22 -9.51
CA ARG A 71 -3.53 -15.53 -9.77
C ARG A 71 -4.71 -15.41 -10.72
N SER A 72 -5.54 -14.38 -10.59
CA SER A 72 -6.68 -14.15 -11.49
C SER A 72 -6.26 -13.77 -12.91
N SER A 73 -5.10 -13.15 -13.10
CA SER A 73 -4.55 -12.88 -14.43
C SER A 73 -4.04 -14.15 -15.14
N ASN A 74 -3.47 -15.09 -14.38
CA ASN A 74 -2.95 -16.35 -14.90
C ASN A 74 -4.03 -17.37 -15.30
N LEU A 75 -5.28 -17.16 -14.85
CA LEU A 75 -6.45 -17.99 -15.21
C LEU A 75 -7.12 -17.53 -16.52
N LYS A 76 -6.69 -16.39 -17.08
CA LYS A 76 -7.20 -15.83 -18.35
C LYS A 76 -6.18 -15.95 -19.49
N ALA A 77 -5.08 -16.67 -19.29
CA ALA A 77 -4.05 -16.95 -20.30
C ALA A 77 -4.24 -18.35 -20.90
#